data_AF-A0A2V7JRI8-F1
#
_entry.id   AF-A0A2V7JRI8-F1
#
_cell.length_a   1.000
_cell.length_b   1.000
_cell.length_c   1.000
_cell.angle_alpha   90.00
_cell.angle_beta   90.00
_cell.angle_gamma   90.00
#
_symmetry.space_group_name_H-M   'P 1'
#
loop_
_entity.id
_entity.type
_entity.pdbx_description
1 polymer ?
#
loop_
_entity_poly.entity_id
_entity_poly.type
_entity_poly.pdbx_seq_one_letter_code
_entity_poly.pdbx_strand_id
1 'polypeptide(L)'
;MLLFLYIALPLDLAAQDIAAKVFTHADTLRGSNTPQRSWWDATFYDLHVKVNPADSSISGYNSITYRVIKPAREMQIDLQLPLVVDSIVQDGLELSARRDGNALFVTMIAPQKAGTKKTISVYYHGKPTVAVRPPWDGGFVWAIDSLSRKWIVTANEGLGASAWWPNKDYLADEPDSQRVAITVPDSLYDAS
;
A
#
# COMPACT_ATOMS: atom_id res chain seq x y z
N MET A 1 11.02 42.50 57.74
CA MET A 1 11.60 41.15 57.80
C MET A 1 10.46 40.15 57.60
N LEU A 2 10.37 39.55 56.42
CA LEU A 2 9.61 38.33 56.17
C LEU A 2 10.14 37.72 54.87
N LEU A 3 11.04 36.76 55.04
CA LEU A 3 11.68 35.98 53.98
C LEU A 3 10.77 34.78 53.70
N PHE A 4 10.11 34.74 52.55
CA PHE A 4 9.37 33.55 52.12
C PHE A 4 10.35 32.56 51.47
N LEU A 5 10.59 31.45 52.16
CA LEU A 5 11.39 30.33 51.68
C LEU A 5 10.50 29.44 50.80
N TYR A 6 10.69 29.47 49.49
CA TYR A 6 10.05 28.53 48.57
C TYR A 6 10.79 27.18 48.64
N ILE A 7 10.11 26.18 49.22
CA ILE A 7 10.55 24.79 49.17
C ILE A 7 10.12 24.23 47.80
N ALA A 8 11.09 23.96 46.92
CA ALA A 8 10.84 23.25 45.69
C ALA A 8 10.66 21.75 45.99
N LEU A 9 9.45 21.23 45.77
CA LEU A 9 9.18 19.79 45.74
C LEU A 9 9.68 19.24 44.40
N PRO A 10 10.43 18.12 44.37
CA PRO A 10 10.79 17.48 43.12
C PRO A 10 9.52 16.92 42.47
N LEU A 11 9.22 17.37 41.25
CA LEU A 11 8.30 16.65 40.37
C LEU A 11 9.01 15.38 39.94
N ASP A 12 8.50 14.23 40.39
CA ASP A 12 8.82 12.95 39.78
C ASP A 12 8.24 12.94 38.37
N LEU A 13 9.08 13.28 37.40
CA LEU A 13 8.81 13.06 35.98
C LEU A 13 8.82 11.55 35.75
N ALA A 14 7.66 10.91 35.84
CA ALA A 14 7.50 9.55 35.35
C ALA A 14 7.76 9.57 33.84
N ALA A 15 8.97 9.17 33.43
CA ALA A 15 9.25 8.87 32.05
C ALA A 15 8.24 7.81 31.59
N GLN A 16 7.54 8.06 30.48
CA GLN A 16 6.71 7.03 29.88
C GLN A 16 7.65 5.88 29.47
N ASP A 17 7.52 4.74 30.15
CA ASP A 17 8.09 3.49 29.66
C ASP A 17 7.49 3.23 28.28
N ILE A 18 8.23 3.60 27.24
CA ILE A 18 7.93 3.19 25.87
C ILE A 18 8.24 1.70 25.85
N ALA A 19 7.23 0.88 26.16
CA ALA A 19 7.31 -0.55 25.96
C ALA A 19 7.86 -0.79 24.55
N ALA A 20 8.97 -1.52 24.44
CA ALA A 20 9.61 -1.78 23.16
C ALA A 20 8.56 -2.35 22.20
N LYS A 21 8.30 -1.61 21.11
CA LYS A 21 7.30 -2.02 20.12
C LYS A 21 7.74 -3.37 19.53
N VAL A 22 6.97 -4.42 19.80
CA VAL A 22 7.20 -5.74 19.22
C VAL A 22 6.73 -5.70 17.78
N PHE A 23 7.66 -5.76 16.84
CA PHE A 23 7.34 -5.80 15.42
C PHE A 23 6.78 -7.17 15.04
N THR A 24 5.71 -7.16 14.26
CA THR A 24 5.11 -8.36 13.70
C THR A 24 5.90 -8.84 12.47
N HIS A 25 5.62 -10.07 12.04
CA HIS A 25 6.13 -10.57 10.75
C HIS A 25 5.73 -9.66 9.58
N ALA A 26 4.49 -9.16 9.58
CA ALA A 26 4.00 -8.23 8.57
C ALA A 26 4.77 -6.89 8.58
N ASP A 27 5.11 -6.37 9.77
CA ASP A 27 5.94 -5.16 9.89
C ASP A 27 7.33 -5.38 9.28
N THR A 28 7.90 -6.56 9.46
CA THR A 28 9.20 -6.92 8.90
C THR A 28 9.14 -7.03 7.38
N LEU A 29 8.12 -7.72 6.84
CA LEU A 29 7.93 -7.88 5.39
C LEU A 29 7.73 -6.54 4.66
N ARG A 30 6.94 -5.64 5.24
CA ARG A 30 6.68 -4.32 4.65
C ARG A 30 7.82 -3.34 4.89
N GLY A 31 8.44 -3.38 6.07
CA GLY A 31 9.50 -2.44 6.46
C GLY A 31 10.88 -2.75 5.89
N SER A 32 11.12 -3.97 5.41
CA SER A 32 12.44 -4.39 4.92
C SER A 32 12.57 -4.28 3.40
N ASN A 33 13.76 -3.91 2.93
CA ASN A 33 14.15 -4.02 1.52
C ASN A 33 14.75 -5.42 1.26
N THR A 34 13.90 -6.44 1.30
CA THR A 34 14.29 -7.85 1.17
C THR A 34 15.02 -8.14 -0.16
N PRO A 35 15.69 -9.30 -0.30
CA PRO A 35 16.25 -9.71 -1.58
C PRO A 35 15.24 -9.69 -2.73
N GLN A 36 13.95 -9.92 -2.45
CA GLN A 36 12.82 -9.92 -3.40
C GLN A 36 12.29 -8.54 -3.79
N ARG A 37 12.71 -7.47 -3.08
CA ARG A 37 12.40 -6.07 -3.41
C ARG A 37 13.61 -5.34 -3.98
N SER A 38 14.78 -5.55 -3.38
CA SER A 38 16.01 -4.80 -3.69
C SER A 38 16.59 -5.04 -5.09
N TRP A 39 16.06 -6.00 -5.84
CA TRP A 39 16.56 -6.31 -7.18
C TRP A 39 15.90 -5.53 -8.30
N TRP A 40 14.81 -4.83 -8.03
CA TRP A 40 14.07 -4.07 -9.00
C TRP A 40 13.64 -2.72 -8.43
N ASP A 41 13.51 -1.77 -9.34
CA ASP A 41 13.24 -0.36 -9.06
C ASP A 41 11.97 0.03 -9.80
N ALA A 42 10.91 0.43 -9.09
CA ALA A 42 9.64 0.77 -9.70
C ALA A 42 9.77 2.14 -10.40
N THR A 43 9.44 2.22 -11.69
CA THR A 43 9.61 3.45 -12.47
C THR A 43 8.28 4.06 -12.93
N PHE A 44 7.25 3.24 -13.13
CA PHE A 44 5.92 3.72 -13.51
C PHE A 44 4.82 2.79 -13.06
N TYR A 45 3.71 3.36 -12.59
CA TYR A 45 2.47 2.64 -12.30
C TYR A 45 1.37 3.09 -13.27
N ASP A 46 0.71 2.13 -13.93
CA ASP A 46 -0.51 2.36 -14.71
C ASP A 46 -1.68 1.69 -14.00
N LEU A 47 -2.32 2.45 -13.11
CA LEU A 47 -3.35 1.96 -12.21
C LEU A 47 -4.74 2.18 -12.82
N HIS A 48 -5.48 1.09 -12.95
CA HIS A 48 -6.87 1.10 -13.41
C HIS A 48 -7.76 0.48 -12.34
N VAL A 49 -8.72 1.25 -11.80
CA VAL A 49 -9.59 0.78 -10.72
C VAL A 49 -11.04 1.16 -11.00
N LYS A 50 -11.92 0.17 -11.00
CA LYS A 50 -13.36 0.37 -10.91
C LYS A 50 -13.80 0.36 -9.46
N VAL A 51 -14.44 1.44 -9.03
CA VAL A 51 -15.01 1.57 -7.69
C VAL A 51 -16.50 1.26 -7.77
N ASN A 52 -16.99 0.39 -6.87
CA ASN A 52 -18.40 0.07 -6.75
C ASN A 52 -18.99 0.63 -5.43
N PRO A 53 -19.62 1.81 -5.47
CA PRO A 53 -20.18 2.43 -4.28
C PRO A 53 -21.43 1.73 -3.72
N ALA A 54 -21.96 0.68 -4.37
CA ALA A 54 -23.14 -0.03 -3.89
C ALA A 54 -22.80 -1.05 -2.79
N ASP A 55 -21.62 -1.67 -2.87
CA ASP A 55 -21.19 -2.74 -1.96
C ASP A 55 -19.80 -2.52 -1.36
N SER A 56 -19.21 -1.35 -1.62
CA SER A 56 -17.88 -0.95 -1.18
C SER A 56 -16.75 -1.84 -1.71
N SER A 57 -16.94 -2.41 -2.91
CA SER A 57 -15.89 -3.19 -3.59
C SER A 57 -15.12 -2.36 -4.61
N ILE A 58 -13.92 -2.84 -4.94
CA ILE A 58 -13.09 -2.38 -6.03
C ILE A 58 -12.64 -3.57 -6.88
N SER A 59 -12.34 -3.31 -8.15
CA SER A 59 -11.75 -4.30 -9.06
C SER A 59 -10.89 -3.57 -10.09
N GLY A 60 -9.84 -4.20 -10.59
CA GLY A 60 -8.96 -3.54 -11.54
C GLY A 60 -7.62 -4.23 -11.70
N TYR A 61 -6.64 -3.45 -12.13
CA TYR A 61 -5.26 -3.88 -12.25
C TYR A 61 -4.28 -2.74 -12.07
N ASN A 62 -3.04 -3.08 -11.74
CA ASN A 62 -1.91 -2.17 -11.87
C ASN A 62 -0.84 -2.81 -12.76
N SER A 63 -0.39 -2.09 -13.78
CA SER A 63 0.81 -2.46 -14.54
C SER A 63 2.02 -1.71 -13.98
N ILE A 64 2.90 -2.47 -13.35
CA ILE A 64 4.11 -1.98 -12.69
C ILE A 64 5.27 -2.10 -13.68
N THR A 65 5.76 -0.96 -14.16
CA THR A 65 6.97 -0.90 -14.98
C THR A 65 8.18 -0.65 -14.09
N TYR A 66 9.18 -1.51 -14.20
CA TYR A 66 10.35 -1.50 -13.33
C TYR A 66 11.66 -1.65 -14.10
N ARG A 67 12.74 -1.15 -13.52
CA ARG A 67 14.11 -1.41 -13.95
C ARG A 67 14.69 -2.57 -13.16
N VAL A 68 15.34 -3.51 -13.85
CA VAL A 68 16.09 -4.59 -13.20
C VAL A 68 17.43 -4.04 -12.71
N ILE A 69 17.69 -4.11 -11.41
CA ILE A 69 18.95 -3.71 -10.77
C ILE A 69 19.93 -4.88 -10.73
N LYS A 70 19.46 -6.07 -10.32
CA LYS A 70 20.23 -7.32 -10.31
C LYS A 70 19.36 -8.50 -10.74
N PRO A 71 19.96 -9.59 -11.27
CA PRO A 71 19.20 -10.79 -11.59
C PRO A 71 18.54 -11.40 -10.35
N ALA A 72 17.29 -11.83 -10.48
CA ALA A 72 16.55 -12.53 -9.43
C ALA A 72 15.46 -13.43 -10.06
N ARG A 73 14.82 -14.25 -9.22
CA ARG A 73 13.77 -15.20 -9.63
C ARG A 73 12.46 -15.03 -8.86
N GLU A 74 12.42 -14.22 -7.83
CA GLU A 74 11.23 -13.98 -7.00
C GLU A 74 11.07 -12.48 -6.75
N MET A 75 9.88 -11.96 -7.03
CA MET A 75 9.49 -10.55 -6.83
C MET A 75 8.50 -10.45 -5.68
N GLN A 76 8.71 -9.53 -4.74
CA GLN A 76 7.70 -9.21 -3.73
C GLN A 76 6.84 -8.04 -4.19
N ILE A 77 5.52 -8.21 -4.28
CA ILE A 77 4.52 -7.16 -4.51
C ILE A 77 3.53 -7.18 -3.35
N ASP A 78 3.12 -6.02 -2.86
CA ASP A 78 2.25 -5.92 -1.69
C ASP A 78 0.82 -5.59 -2.10
N LEU A 79 -0.14 -6.32 -1.52
CA LEU A 79 -1.57 -6.09 -1.64
C LEU A 79 -2.24 -6.62 -0.37
N GLN A 80 -2.80 -5.72 0.44
CA GLN A 80 -3.33 -6.09 1.75
C GLN A 80 -4.62 -6.91 1.64
N LEU A 81 -4.80 -7.81 2.60
CA LEU A 81 -6.09 -8.46 2.79
C LEU A 81 -7.16 -7.41 3.17
N PRO A 82 -8.44 -7.60 2.77
CA PRO A 82 -8.99 -8.81 2.15
C PRO A 82 -9.05 -8.76 0.61
N LEU A 83 -8.22 -7.94 -0.05
CA LEU A 83 -8.16 -7.92 -1.52
C LEU A 83 -7.54 -9.22 -2.06
N VAL A 84 -8.09 -9.67 -3.17
CA VAL A 84 -7.77 -10.94 -3.82
C VAL A 84 -7.09 -10.64 -5.14
N VAL A 85 -6.00 -11.35 -5.43
CA VAL A 85 -5.34 -11.32 -6.73
C VAL A 85 -6.01 -12.35 -7.62
N ASP A 86 -6.42 -11.91 -8.80
CA ASP A 86 -7.02 -12.76 -9.82
C ASP A 86 -5.95 -13.40 -10.71
N SER A 87 -4.99 -12.59 -11.17
CA SER A 87 -3.87 -13.07 -11.99
C SER A 87 -2.69 -12.10 -11.95
N ILE A 88 -1.51 -12.63 -12.24
CA ILE A 88 -0.27 -11.85 -12.40
C ILE A 88 0.33 -12.22 -13.75
N VAL A 89 0.58 -11.23 -14.60
CA VAL A 89 0.98 -11.46 -15.99
C VAL A 89 2.22 -10.64 -16.34
N GLN A 90 3.19 -11.28 -17.00
CA GLN A 90 4.36 -10.62 -17.59
C GLN A 90 4.66 -11.25 -18.96
N ASP A 91 4.97 -10.41 -19.96
CA ASP A 91 5.31 -10.87 -21.32
C ASP A 91 4.25 -11.83 -21.91
N GLY A 92 2.98 -11.63 -21.56
CA GLY A 92 1.85 -12.46 -22.00
C GLY A 92 1.69 -13.81 -21.28
N LEU A 93 2.54 -14.09 -20.28
CA LEU A 93 2.50 -15.32 -19.49
C LEU A 93 2.00 -15.05 -18.08
N GLU A 94 1.12 -15.93 -17.60
CA GLU A 94 0.68 -15.94 -16.20
C GLU A 94 1.80 -16.46 -15.29
N LEU A 95 2.01 -15.76 -14.18
CA LEU A 95 3.03 -16.06 -13.17
C LEU A 95 2.36 -16.62 -11.92
N SER A 96 3.00 -17.61 -11.29
CA SER A 96 2.58 -18.09 -9.99
C SER A 96 3.09 -17.20 -8.87
N ALA A 97 2.32 -17.10 -7.78
CA ALA A 97 2.75 -16.40 -6.57
C ALA A 97 2.30 -17.14 -5.31
N ARG A 98 3.13 -17.10 -4.28
CA ARG A 98 2.73 -17.46 -2.91
C ARG A 98 2.37 -16.19 -2.14
N ARG A 99 1.35 -16.25 -1.28
CA ARG A 99 0.96 -15.14 -0.40
C ARG A 99 1.48 -15.39 1.02
N ASP A 100 1.99 -14.34 1.64
CA ASP A 100 2.37 -14.31 3.05
C ASP A 100 1.80 -13.02 3.67
N GLY A 101 0.63 -13.13 4.30
CA GLY A 101 -0.14 -11.99 4.78
C GLY A 101 -0.46 -11.00 3.66
N ASN A 102 0.10 -9.79 3.77
CA ASN A 102 -0.10 -8.67 2.83
C ASN A 102 0.91 -8.65 1.67
N ALA A 103 1.84 -9.61 1.61
CA ALA A 103 2.86 -9.71 0.57
C ALA A 103 2.61 -10.89 -0.37
N LEU A 104 2.87 -10.68 -1.65
CA LEU A 104 2.87 -11.69 -2.71
C LEU A 104 4.30 -11.89 -3.18
N PHE A 105 4.74 -13.13 -3.23
CA PHE A 105 6.04 -13.50 -3.76
C PHE A 105 5.85 -14.22 -5.10
N VAL A 106 6.04 -13.46 -6.17
CA VAL A 106 5.80 -13.85 -7.55
C VAL A 106 7.04 -14.54 -8.11
N THR A 107 6.87 -15.72 -8.70
CA THR A 107 7.95 -16.46 -9.35
C THR A 107 8.13 -15.97 -10.79
N MET A 108 9.32 -15.47 -11.11
CA MET A 108 9.63 -14.92 -12.43
C MET A 108 9.96 -16.04 -13.43
N ILE A 109 9.27 -16.10 -14.57
CA ILE A 109 9.58 -17.02 -15.66
C ILE A 109 10.71 -16.47 -16.54
N ALA A 110 10.56 -15.22 -17.00
CA ALA A 110 11.53 -14.59 -17.89
C ALA A 110 12.82 -14.21 -17.12
N PRO A 111 14.01 -14.35 -17.75
CA PRO A 111 15.25 -13.87 -17.15
C PRO A 111 15.22 -12.36 -16.88
N GLN A 112 15.51 -11.98 -15.64
CA GLN A 112 15.58 -10.58 -15.22
C GLN A 112 17.00 -10.05 -15.47
N LYS A 113 17.27 -9.59 -16.69
CA LYS A 113 18.59 -9.06 -17.07
C LYS A 113 18.77 -7.64 -16.51
N ALA A 114 19.83 -7.42 -15.74
CA ALA A 114 20.16 -6.12 -15.18
C ALA A 114 20.22 -5.01 -16.25
N GLY A 115 19.74 -3.82 -15.90
CA GLY A 115 19.63 -2.64 -16.76
C GLY A 115 18.40 -2.61 -17.68
N THR A 116 17.67 -3.73 -17.83
CA THR A 116 16.46 -3.76 -18.66
C THR A 116 15.25 -3.16 -17.94
N LYS A 117 14.30 -2.65 -18.72
CA LYS A 117 12.96 -2.29 -18.24
C LYS A 117 11.98 -3.41 -18.58
N LYS A 118 11.09 -3.71 -17.65
CA LYS A 118 10.06 -4.76 -17.76
C LYS A 118 8.77 -4.25 -17.15
N THR A 119 7.65 -4.89 -17.50
CA THR A 119 6.34 -4.59 -16.94
C THR A 119 5.70 -5.87 -16.44
N ILE A 120 5.06 -5.80 -15.29
CA ILE A 120 4.25 -6.87 -14.69
C ILE A 120 2.88 -6.30 -14.36
N SER A 121 1.81 -7.00 -14.72
CA SER A 121 0.43 -6.57 -14.46
C SER A 121 -0.21 -7.47 -13.40
N VAL A 122 -0.81 -6.86 -12.39
CA VAL A 122 -1.48 -7.56 -11.30
C VAL A 122 -2.97 -7.20 -11.33
N TYR A 123 -3.82 -8.18 -11.63
CA TYR A 123 -5.27 -8.05 -11.65
C TYR A 123 -5.84 -8.47 -10.30
N TYR A 124 -6.81 -7.73 -9.78
CA TYR A 124 -7.31 -7.92 -8.43
C TYR A 124 -8.73 -7.39 -8.24
N HIS A 125 -9.37 -7.85 -7.17
CA HIS A 125 -10.66 -7.33 -6.71
C HIS A 125 -10.86 -7.54 -5.21
N GLY A 126 -11.95 -7.00 -4.68
CA GLY A 126 -12.42 -7.27 -3.33
C GLY A 126 -12.92 -6.01 -2.63
N LYS A 127 -13.02 -6.08 -1.30
CA LYS A 127 -13.41 -4.93 -0.47
C LYS A 127 -12.18 -4.40 0.27
N PRO A 128 -11.70 -3.19 0.00
CA PRO A 128 -10.56 -2.66 0.72
C PRO A 128 -10.92 -2.41 2.19
N THR A 129 -9.90 -2.35 3.04
CA THR A 129 -10.07 -1.97 4.46
C THR A 129 -10.77 -0.62 4.55
N VAL A 130 -11.82 -0.54 5.38
CA VAL A 130 -12.57 0.69 5.61
C VAL A 130 -11.92 1.45 6.77
N ALA A 131 -11.63 2.73 6.55
CA ALA A 131 -11.14 3.62 7.59
C ALA A 131 -12.28 3.94 8.57
N VAL A 132 -12.12 3.53 9.84
CA VAL A 132 -13.18 3.65 10.85
C VAL A 132 -13.23 5.05 11.45
N ARG A 133 -12.08 5.65 11.77
CA ARG A 133 -11.95 7.03 12.29
C ARG A 133 -10.93 7.85 11.51
N PRO A 134 -11.22 8.25 10.26
CA PRO A 134 -10.37 9.18 9.53
C PRO A 134 -10.17 10.50 10.30
N PRO A 135 -8.97 11.12 10.32
CA PRO A 135 -7.75 10.72 9.63
C PRO A 135 -6.84 9.77 10.43
N TRP A 136 -7.26 9.28 11.59
CA TRP A 136 -6.45 8.43 12.49
C TRP A 136 -6.31 6.99 12.00
N ASP A 137 -7.28 6.52 11.21
CA ASP A 137 -7.28 5.21 10.57
C ASP A 137 -7.14 5.37 9.04
N GLY A 138 -6.31 4.54 8.42
CA GLY A 138 -6.16 4.47 6.97
C GLY A 138 -7.17 3.53 6.30
N GLY A 139 -7.30 3.64 4.98
CA GLY A 139 -8.17 2.82 4.15
C GLY A 139 -9.16 3.66 3.33
N PHE A 140 -10.22 3.00 2.86
CA PHE A 140 -11.32 3.64 2.16
C PHE A 140 -12.30 4.27 3.14
N VAL A 141 -12.73 5.49 2.85
CA VAL A 141 -13.88 6.14 3.48
C VAL A 141 -15.05 6.01 2.53
N TRP A 142 -16.15 5.41 3.00
CA TRP A 142 -17.41 5.33 2.28
C TRP A 142 -18.47 6.15 3.04
N ALA A 143 -18.67 7.39 2.62
CA ALA A 143 -19.55 8.33 3.31
C ALA A 143 -20.69 8.83 2.42
N ILE A 144 -21.65 9.48 3.06
CA ILE A 144 -22.70 10.25 2.41
C ILE A 144 -22.57 11.69 2.94
N ASP A 145 -22.56 12.66 2.05
CA ASP A 145 -22.49 14.08 2.42
C ASP A 145 -23.84 14.63 2.90
N SER A 146 -23.86 15.89 3.36
CA SER A 146 -25.09 16.56 3.82
C SER A 146 -26.16 16.75 2.75
N LEU A 147 -25.82 16.55 1.47
CA LEU A 147 -26.72 16.62 0.33
C LEU A 147 -27.13 15.22 -0.18
N SER A 148 -26.89 14.18 0.62
CA SER A 148 -27.21 12.78 0.29
C SER A 148 -26.44 12.20 -0.92
N ARG A 149 -25.26 12.74 -1.23
CA ARG A 149 -24.39 12.24 -2.30
C ARG A 149 -23.30 11.35 -1.73
N LYS A 150 -22.86 10.35 -2.48
CA LYS A 150 -21.76 9.47 -2.05
C LYS A 150 -20.45 10.25 -2.09
N TRP A 151 -19.66 10.13 -1.03
CA TRP A 151 -18.33 10.73 -0.88
C TRP A 151 -17.34 9.63 -0.53
N ILE A 152 -16.34 9.42 -1.40
CA ILE A 152 -15.41 8.29 -1.32
C ILE A 152 -13.99 8.83 -1.36
N VAL A 153 -13.16 8.43 -0.40
CA VAL A 153 -11.78 8.91 -0.26
C VAL A 153 -10.87 7.77 0.18
N THR A 154 -9.61 7.79 -0.24
CA THR A 154 -8.57 6.90 0.31
C THR A 154 -7.63 7.65 1.22
N ALA A 155 -7.33 7.11 2.40
CA ALA A 155 -6.32 7.62 3.32
C ALA A 155 -5.23 6.55 3.52
N ASN A 156 -4.02 6.77 3.02
CA ASN A 156 -3.02 5.69 2.92
C ASN A 156 -1.77 5.92 3.77
N GLU A 157 -1.63 7.07 4.43
CA GLU A 157 -0.46 7.36 5.28
C GLU A 157 -0.37 6.35 6.43
N GLY A 158 0.84 5.83 6.68
CA GLY A 158 1.09 4.79 7.67
C GLY A 158 0.64 3.39 7.24
N LEU A 159 -0.63 3.23 6.83
CA LEU A 159 -1.21 1.96 6.39
C LEU A 159 -0.55 1.43 5.12
N GLY A 160 -0.21 2.32 4.19
CA GLY A 160 0.42 2.01 2.91
C GLY A 160 -0.59 1.93 1.76
N ALA A 161 -0.09 2.24 0.56
CA ALA A 161 -0.90 2.24 -0.67
C ALA A 161 -1.41 0.83 -1.03
N SER A 162 -0.72 -0.22 -0.57
CA SER A 162 -1.14 -1.62 -0.75
C SER A 162 -2.50 -1.94 -0.12
N ALA A 163 -3.06 -1.04 0.69
CA ALA A 163 -4.42 -1.15 1.21
C ALA A 163 -5.50 -1.22 0.11
N TRP A 164 -5.20 -0.75 -1.10
CA TRP A 164 -6.19 -0.74 -2.18
C TRP A 164 -5.68 -1.02 -3.60
N TRP A 165 -4.37 -1.12 -3.83
CA TRP A 165 -3.82 -1.50 -5.13
C TRP A 165 -2.44 -2.15 -5.01
N PRO A 166 -2.09 -3.09 -5.89
CA PRO A 166 -0.84 -3.82 -5.81
C PRO A 166 0.36 -2.93 -6.18
N ASN A 167 1.38 -2.86 -5.33
CA ASN A 167 2.56 -2.01 -5.55
C ASN A 167 3.80 -2.50 -4.78
N LYS A 168 4.95 -1.83 -4.96
CA LYS A 168 6.11 -1.95 -4.06
C LYS A 168 5.88 -1.03 -2.86
N ASP A 169 5.25 -1.54 -1.81
CA ASP A 169 4.88 -0.71 -0.65
C ASP A 169 6.08 -0.56 0.29
N TYR A 170 7.04 0.24 -0.16
CA TYR A 170 8.30 0.50 0.51
C TYR A 170 8.62 1.99 0.45
N LEU A 171 8.61 2.65 1.62
CA LEU A 171 8.70 4.11 1.74
C LEU A 171 9.92 4.75 1.06
N ALA A 172 11.03 4.02 0.91
CA ALA A 172 12.25 4.56 0.34
C ALA A 172 12.36 4.37 -1.19
N ASP A 173 11.30 3.89 -1.84
CA ASP A 173 11.19 3.74 -3.29
C ASP A 173 10.15 4.72 -3.84
N GLU A 174 10.58 5.64 -4.69
CA GLU A 174 9.71 6.63 -5.34
C GLU A 174 9.71 6.37 -6.84
N PRO A 175 8.54 6.10 -7.48
CA PRO A 175 8.49 5.90 -8.92
C PRO A 175 8.70 7.22 -9.67
N ASP A 176 9.28 7.15 -10.88
CA ASP A 176 9.47 8.34 -11.73
C ASP A 176 8.13 9.04 -12.05
N SER A 177 7.05 8.26 -12.22
CA SER A 177 5.72 8.78 -12.54
C SER A 177 4.62 7.74 -12.28
N GLN A 178 3.36 8.17 -12.37
CA GLN A 178 2.20 7.30 -12.30
C GLN A 178 1.05 7.83 -13.17
N ARG A 179 0.19 6.92 -13.61
CA ARG A 179 -1.12 7.19 -14.17
C ARG A 179 -2.17 6.48 -13.32
N VAL A 180 -3.22 7.21 -12.96
CA VAL A 180 -4.36 6.69 -12.22
C VAL A 180 -5.61 6.90 -13.06
N ALA A 181 -6.35 5.82 -13.28
CA ALA A 181 -7.58 5.81 -14.07
C ALA A 181 -8.68 5.15 -13.25
N ILE A 182 -9.57 5.96 -12.69
CA ILE A 182 -10.68 5.47 -11.87
C ILE A 182 -11.96 5.43 -12.70
N THR A 183 -12.64 4.28 -12.67
CA THR A 183 -13.99 4.11 -13.23
C THR A 183 -15.00 4.20 -12.08
N VAL A 184 -15.89 5.19 -12.17
CA VAL A 184 -16.98 5.43 -11.21
C VAL A 184 -18.33 5.48 -11.95
N PRO A 185 -19.48 5.31 -11.26
CA PRO A 185 -20.78 5.60 -11.83
C PRO A 185 -20.89 7.06 -12.29
N ASP A 186 -21.66 7.34 -13.35
CA ASP A 186 -21.85 8.68 -13.94
C ASP A 186 -22.30 9.76 -12.95
N SER A 187 -22.90 9.37 -11.83
CA SER A 187 -23.30 10.28 -10.75
C SER A 187 -22.13 10.81 -9.91
N LEU A 188 -20.91 10.30 -10.11
CA LEU A 188 -19.72 10.65 -9.37
C LEU A 188 -18.66 11.25 -10.29
N TYR A 189 -17.84 12.13 -9.71
CA TYR A 189 -16.64 12.66 -10.34
C TYR A 189 -15.42 12.09 -9.64
N ASP A 190 -14.40 11.78 -10.43
CA ASP A 190 -13.09 11.34 -9.96
C ASP A 190 -12.11 12.52 -9.92
N ALA A 191 -11.23 12.53 -8.93
CA ALA A 191 -10.12 13.46 -8.78
C ALA A 191 -8.93 12.70 -8.20
N SER A 192 -7.91 12.47 -9.03
CA SER A 192 -6.71 11.66 -8.72
C SER A 192 -5.45 12.29 -9.28
#